data_AF-A0A3F2RQQ8-F1
#
_entry.id   AF-A0A3F2RQQ8-F1
#
_cell.length_a   1.000
_cell.length_b   1.000
_cell.length_c   1.000
_cell.angle_alpha   90.00
_cell.angle_beta   90.00
_cell.angle_gamma   90.00
#
_symmetry.space_group_name_H-M   'P 1'
#
loop_
_entity.id
_entity.type
_entity.pdbx_description
1 polymer ?
#
loop_
_entity_poly.entity_id
_entity_poly.type
_entity_poly.pdbx_seq_one_letter_code
_entity_poly.pdbx_strand_id
1 'polypeptide(L)'
;MEVVVLGCGPSSSVPSMKCVLSQNCDVCLEAHSNPDSKNRRLNPSLLVRNLRTDSNVLIDCGKTFRESALRIFPKIGVSAVHELVLTHDHADAILGMDDLREVQATVETVDPVTKEVYKIPPESLKVHCNEATGREVRTKFPYLIEKEEELQSSGASKKPFRWTAKVQIKPFESWKSFEACGIQFTPFPVIHGAGYTSFGFEFGHEFGARFVYISDVSELTEETKKYLNDASKSPIDVLVIDALYFEKYHSTHMNLQKVMEEIETIRPKRTLLTGMGHDFDYAKHCAVTFRESALRIFPKIGVSAVHELVLTHDHADAILGMDDLREVQATVETVDPVTKEVYRIPRAPLPVHCCKDTGQEVYTKFPYLMEKEEESQGSEAVEKPFRWTVKLRLEVFEAWKPFNACSIKFIPIPVTHGAGYTSFGFEFGHEFGARFVYISDVSKFPQETRAYLNDTKKPPIDILLIDALYLDKYNSAHMNLRQVVKEIETIRPKRTLLTGMSHELDYFTYSDVVAKIGEEKDLHIEMPYDGLRLAFP
;
A
#
# COMPACT_ATOMS: atom_id res chain seq x y z
N MET A 1 -2.58 21.22 -8.61
CA MET A 1 -3.66 20.21 -8.61
C MET A 1 -3.49 19.32 -7.40
N GLU A 2 -4.58 18.91 -6.77
CA GLU A 2 -4.62 17.85 -5.76
C GLU A 2 -5.63 16.79 -6.23
N VAL A 3 -5.33 15.51 -6.02
CA VAL A 3 -6.25 14.40 -6.33
C VAL A 3 -6.54 13.63 -5.06
N VAL A 4 -7.81 13.50 -4.71
CA VAL A 4 -8.27 12.83 -3.48
C VAL A 4 -9.07 11.59 -3.87
N VAL A 5 -8.69 10.43 -3.36
CA VAL A 5 -9.45 9.19 -3.54
C VAL A 5 -10.65 9.21 -2.60
N LEU A 6 -11.86 9.27 -3.16
CA LEU A 6 -13.11 9.28 -2.40
C LEU A 6 -13.65 7.88 -2.10
N GLY A 7 -13.27 6.92 -2.93
CA GLY A 7 -13.53 5.50 -2.74
C GLY A 7 -12.66 4.66 -3.66
N CYS A 8 -12.39 3.42 -3.25
CA CYS A 8 -11.47 2.50 -3.91
C CYS A 8 -11.91 1.03 -3.83
N GLY A 9 -13.17 0.79 -3.49
CA GLY A 9 -13.77 -0.54 -3.37
C GLY A 9 -14.54 -0.94 -4.62
N PRO A 10 -15.11 -2.14 -4.66
CA PRO A 10 -15.91 -2.60 -5.80
C PRO A 10 -17.30 -1.97 -5.77
N SER A 11 -18.14 -2.34 -6.74
CA SER A 11 -19.56 -1.95 -6.78
C SER A 11 -20.32 -2.31 -5.49
N SER A 12 -19.99 -3.43 -4.85
CA SER A 12 -20.59 -3.86 -3.57
C SER A 12 -20.05 -3.15 -2.33
N SER A 13 -18.98 -2.36 -2.48
CA SER A 13 -18.19 -1.75 -1.40
C SER A 13 -17.57 -2.80 -0.45
N VAL A 14 -16.66 -2.35 0.40
CA VAL A 14 -16.16 -3.13 1.54
C VAL A 14 -16.47 -2.34 2.81
N PRO A 15 -17.24 -2.91 3.76
CA PRO A 15 -17.61 -4.31 3.86
C PRO A 15 -18.75 -4.76 2.92
N SER A 16 -18.68 -6.00 2.45
CA SER A 16 -19.78 -6.67 1.77
C SER A 16 -20.88 -7.04 2.77
N MET A 17 -22.12 -6.60 2.50
CA MET A 17 -23.27 -6.89 3.35
C MET A 17 -23.45 -8.41 3.57
N LYS A 18 -23.27 -9.21 2.51
CA LYS A 18 -23.36 -10.67 2.58
C LYS A 18 -22.40 -11.22 3.63
N CYS A 19 -21.14 -10.79 3.58
CA CYS A 19 -20.08 -11.26 4.48
C CYS A 19 -20.30 -10.87 5.94
N VAL A 20 -20.76 -9.64 6.18
CA VAL A 20 -21.06 -9.18 7.55
C VAL A 20 -22.24 -9.96 8.11
N LEU A 21 -23.32 -10.16 7.34
CA LEU A 21 -24.48 -10.92 7.79
C LEU A 21 -24.15 -12.40 8.04
N SER A 22 -23.24 -12.99 7.26
CA SER A 22 -22.81 -14.38 7.45
C SER A 22 -21.62 -14.56 8.38
N GLN A 23 -21.02 -13.48 8.90
CA GLN A 23 -19.87 -13.50 9.81
C GLN A 23 -18.69 -14.39 9.33
N ASN A 24 -18.34 -14.29 8.04
CA ASN A 24 -17.43 -15.27 7.40
C ASN A 24 -16.23 -14.66 6.66
N CYS A 25 -15.95 -13.37 6.86
CA CYS A 25 -14.83 -12.70 6.19
C CYS A 25 -14.24 -11.64 7.10
N ASP A 26 -13.02 -11.86 7.54
CA ASP A 26 -12.32 -11.01 8.51
C ASP A 26 -12.15 -9.58 7.98
N VAL A 27 -11.83 -9.41 6.69
CA VAL A 27 -11.70 -8.08 6.06
C VAL A 27 -13.00 -7.28 6.16
N CYS A 28 -14.14 -7.91 5.86
CA CYS A 28 -15.44 -7.26 5.96
C CYS A 28 -15.86 -7.02 7.42
N LEU A 29 -15.54 -7.93 8.33
CA LEU A 29 -15.87 -7.77 9.75
C LEU A 29 -15.04 -6.66 10.41
N GLU A 30 -13.76 -6.55 10.04
CA GLU A 30 -12.87 -5.47 10.46
C GLU A 30 -13.32 -4.13 9.87
N ALA A 31 -13.56 -4.05 8.55
CA ALA A 31 -14.06 -2.84 7.90
C ALA A 31 -15.45 -2.39 8.42
N HIS A 32 -16.25 -3.32 8.93
CA HIS A 32 -17.54 -3.04 9.54
C HIS A 32 -17.40 -2.50 10.96
N SER A 33 -16.56 -3.14 11.78
CA SER A 33 -16.39 -2.78 13.20
C SER A 33 -15.54 -1.53 13.40
N ASN A 34 -14.69 -1.17 12.43
CA ASN A 34 -13.81 -0.01 12.46
C ASN A 34 -14.12 1.00 11.32
N PRO A 35 -14.83 2.11 11.61
CA PRO A 35 -15.18 3.13 10.62
C PRO A 35 -13.98 3.83 9.95
N ASP A 36 -12.82 3.85 10.62
CA ASP A 36 -11.58 4.45 10.12
C ASP A 36 -10.66 3.42 9.45
N SER A 37 -11.12 2.17 9.30
CA SER A 37 -10.37 1.13 8.61
C SER A 37 -10.07 1.50 7.17
N LYS A 38 -8.84 1.22 6.73
CA LYS A 38 -8.46 1.28 5.32
C LYS A 38 -9.06 0.15 4.47
N ASN A 39 -9.59 -0.90 5.11
CA ASN A 39 -10.44 -1.91 4.47
C ASN A 39 -11.87 -1.41 4.26
N ARG A 40 -12.29 -0.30 4.88
CA ARG A 40 -13.59 0.31 4.61
C ARG A 40 -13.52 1.12 3.32
N ARG A 41 -13.92 0.49 2.21
CA ARG A 41 -13.79 1.02 0.84
C ARG A 41 -15.15 1.31 0.21
N LEU A 42 -15.36 2.57 -0.15
CA LEU A 42 -16.54 3.07 -0.86
C LEU A 42 -16.40 2.87 -2.37
N ASN A 43 -17.46 3.08 -3.16
CA ASN A 43 -17.41 2.93 -4.63
C ASN A 43 -16.33 3.83 -5.26
N PRO A 44 -15.68 3.41 -6.37
CA PRO A 44 -14.59 4.15 -6.99
C PRO A 44 -15.00 5.57 -7.33
N SER A 45 -14.21 6.55 -6.89
CA SER A 45 -14.42 7.96 -7.20
C SER A 45 -13.20 8.78 -6.82
N LEU A 46 -12.91 9.82 -7.61
CA LEU A 46 -11.85 10.79 -7.34
C LEU A 46 -12.41 12.21 -7.25
N LEU A 47 -11.85 13.03 -6.34
CA LEU A 47 -12.00 14.49 -6.39
C LEU A 47 -10.70 15.10 -6.91
N VAL A 48 -10.76 15.73 -8.07
CA VAL A 48 -9.64 16.48 -8.66
C VAL A 48 -9.83 17.96 -8.38
N ARG A 49 -8.92 18.54 -7.60
CA ARG A 49 -8.99 19.92 -7.11
C ARG A 49 -8.01 20.79 -7.85
N ASN A 50 -8.53 21.84 -8.49
CA ASN A 50 -7.71 22.93 -9.01
C ASN A 50 -7.51 23.97 -7.92
N LEU A 51 -6.43 23.82 -7.15
CA LEU A 51 -6.09 24.74 -6.06
C LEU A 51 -5.78 26.18 -6.51
N ARG A 52 -5.56 26.43 -7.82
CA ARG A 52 -5.35 27.80 -8.35
C ARG A 52 -6.66 28.58 -8.46
N THR A 53 -7.76 27.90 -8.74
CA THR A 53 -9.08 28.49 -8.97
C THR A 53 -10.10 28.11 -7.89
N ASP A 54 -9.69 27.27 -6.93
CA ASP A 54 -10.55 26.68 -5.89
C ASP A 54 -11.80 25.96 -6.45
N SER A 55 -11.62 25.29 -7.59
CA SER A 55 -12.68 24.55 -8.28
C SER A 55 -12.39 23.05 -8.27
N ASN A 56 -13.45 22.25 -8.21
CA ASN A 56 -13.36 20.81 -7.98
C ASN A 56 -14.14 20.02 -9.04
N VAL A 57 -13.46 19.06 -9.67
CA VAL A 57 -14.03 18.07 -10.58
C VAL A 57 -14.21 16.76 -9.81
N LEU A 58 -15.43 16.22 -9.82
CA LEU A 58 -15.71 14.89 -9.31
C LEU A 58 -15.61 13.89 -10.47
N ILE A 59 -14.89 12.78 -10.30
CA ILE A 59 -14.89 11.65 -11.22
C ILE A 59 -15.72 10.55 -10.58
N ASP A 60 -16.81 10.18 -11.24
CA ASP A 60 -17.87 9.28 -10.79
C ASP A 60 -18.58 9.72 -9.49
N CYS A 61 -19.88 9.48 -9.45
CA CYS A 61 -20.78 9.85 -8.36
C CYS A 61 -21.65 8.63 -8.00
N GLY A 62 -21.02 7.59 -7.46
CA GLY A 62 -21.67 6.34 -7.05
C GLY A 62 -22.61 6.46 -5.87
N LYS A 63 -23.38 5.40 -5.59
CA LYS A 63 -24.32 5.32 -4.44
C LYS A 63 -23.69 5.59 -3.07
N THR A 64 -22.38 5.48 -2.91
CA THR A 64 -21.68 5.81 -1.66
C THR A 64 -21.17 7.25 -1.59
N PHE A 65 -21.44 8.09 -2.60
CA PHE A 65 -20.93 9.46 -2.69
C PHE A 65 -21.25 10.30 -1.45
N ARG A 66 -22.48 10.24 -0.94
CA ARG A 66 -22.87 10.94 0.29
C ARG A 66 -21.95 10.62 1.47
N GLU A 67 -21.66 9.33 1.69
CA GLU A 67 -20.75 8.90 2.75
C GLU A 67 -19.33 9.43 2.50
N SER A 68 -18.82 9.32 1.28
CA SER A 68 -17.50 9.85 0.90
C SER A 68 -17.40 11.36 1.17
N ALA A 69 -18.38 12.13 0.71
CA ALA A 69 -18.41 13.58 0.87
C ALA A 69 -18.44 13.97 2.36
N LEU A 70 -19.34 13.39 3.16
CA LEU A 70 -19.44 13.68 4.60
C LEU A 70 -18.16 13.34 5.36
N ARG A 71 -17.49 12.24 5.01
CA ARG A 71 -16.25 11.80 5.67
C ARG A 71 -15.04 12.63 5.28
N ILE A 72 -14.96 13.06 4.03
CA ILE A 72 -13.72 13.60 3.44
C ILE A 72 -13.80 15.11 3.26
N PHE A 73 -14.87 15.66 2.66
CA PHE A 73 -14.93 17.06 2.26
C PHE A 73 -14.69 18.04 3.43
N PRO A 74 -15.31 17.87 4.62
CA PRO A 74 -15.03 18.75 5.76
C PRO A 74 -13.57 18.74 6.21
N LYS A 75 -12.88 17.59 6.09
CA LYS A 75 -11.48 17.43 6.54
C LYS A 75 -10.50 18.17 5.62
N ILE A 76 -10.84 18.33 4.34
CA ILE A 76 -9.98 18.96 3.32
C ILE A 76 -10.48 20.34 2.87
N GLY A 77 -11.50 20.88 3.54
CA GLY A 77 -12.06 22.20 3.27
C GLY A 77 -12.82 22.32 1.95
N VAL A 78 -13.42 21.24 1.45
CA VAL A 78 -14.20 21.27 0.21
C VAL A 78 -15.66 21.57 0.55
N SER A 79 -16.22 22.60 -0.08
CA SER A 79 -17.62 23.00 0.10
C SER A 79 -18.47 22.86 -1.16
N ALA A 80 -17.86 22.61 -2.32
CA ALA A 80 -18.57 22.52 -3.59
C ALA A 80 -17.88 21.64 -4.64
N VAL A 81 -18.68 20.97 -5.45
CA VAL A 81 -18.34 20.32 -6.72
C VAL A 81 -18.83 21.22 -7.84
N HIS A 82 -17.95 21.47 -8.82
CA HIS A 82 -18.21 22.39 -9.91
C HIS A 82 -18.58 21.65 -11.20
N GLU A 83 -17.89 20.54 -11.48
CA GLU A 83 -18.14 19.70 -12.65
C GLU A 83 -18.00 18.22 -12.29
N LEU A 84 -18.71 17.36 -13.03
CA LEU A 84 -18.69 15.91 -12.89
C LEU A 84 -18.17 15.29 -14.19
N VAL A 85 -17.30 14.29 -14.07
CA VAL A 85 -16.85 13.44 -15.16
C VAL A 85 -17.32 12.02 -14.84
N LEU A 86 -17.97 11.35 -15.77
CA LEU A 86 -18.41 9.96 -15.62
C LEU A 86 -17.62 9.05 -16.53
N THR A 87 -17.13 7.94 -15.95
CA THR A 87 -16.47 6.85 -16.67
C THR A 87 -17.49 6.05 -17.49
N HIS A 88 -18.61 5.70 -16.87
CA HIS A 88 -19.66 4.84 -17.43
C HIS A 88 -21.00 4.96 -16.66
N ASP A 89 -22.00 4.13 -16.98
CA ASP A 89 -23.39 4.29 -16.50
C ASP A 89 -23.88 3.28 -15.44
N HIS A 90 -22.97 2.47 -14.87
CA HIS A 90 -23.34 1.55 -13.80
C HIS A 90 -23.65 2.26 -12.48
N ALA A 91 -24.35 1.54 -11.61
CA ALA A 91 -24.94 2.08 -10.41
C ALA A 91 -23.93 2.70 -9.43
N ASP A 92 -22.77 2.07 -9.31
CA ASP A 92 -21.64 2.51 -8.53
C ASP A 92 -20.86 3.69 -9.13
N ALA A 93 -21.17 4.09 -10.37
CA ALA A 93 -20.65 5.31 -10.98
C ALA A 93 -21.64 6.48 -10.96
N ILE A 94 -22.96 6.24 -10.91
CA ILE A 94 -23.96 7.33 -11.11
C ILE A 94 -25.06 7.47 -10.05
N LEU A 95 -25.29 6.50 -9.16
CA LEU A 95 -26.46 6.55 -8.25
C LEU A 95 -26.39 7.58 -7.12
N GLY A 96 -25.24 8.21 -6.88
CA GLY A 96 -25.08 9.31 -5.94
C GLY A 96 -25.42 10.68 -6.50
N MET A 97 -25.78 10.78 -7.80
CA MET A 97 -26.04 12.07 -8.44
C MET A 97 -27.17 12.88 -7.79
N ASP A 98 -28.11 12.24 -7.10
CA ASP A 98 -29.17 12.93 -6.35
C ASP A 98 -28.57 13.83 -5.24
N ASP A 99 -27.51 13.37 -4.57
CA ASP A 99 -26.83 14.06 -3.45
C ASP A 99 -26.02 15.28 -3.90
N LEU A 100 -25.79 15.47 -5.21
CA LEU A 100 -25.13 16.67 -5.73
C LEU A 100 -25.86 17.96 -5.33
N ARG A 101 -27.14 17.89 -4.97
CA ARG A 101 -27.93 19.04 -4.48
C ARG A 101 -27.32 19.73 -3.27
N GLU A 102 -26.58 19.00 -2.43
CA GLU A 102 -25.95 19.57 -1.22
C GLU A 102 -24.56 20.16 -1.47
N VAL A 103 -23.93 19.79 -2.59
CA VAL A 103 -22.54 20.15 -2.89
C VAL A 103 -22.38 20.88 -4.22
N GLN A 104 -23.46 21.17 -4.96
CA GLN A 104 -23.36 22.01 -6.14
C GLN A 104 -22.90 23.42 -5.73
N ALA A 105 -21.95 24.01 -6.47
CA ALA A 105 -21.52 25.38 -6.22
C ALA A 105 -22.73 26.34 -6.24
N THR A 106 -22.84 27.21 -5.23
CA THR A 106 -23.97 28.14 -5.10
C THR A 106 -23.50 29.56 -4.82
N VAL A 107 -24.35 30.51 -5.20
CA VAL A 107 -24.23 31.94 -4.87
C VAL A 107 -25.39 32.35 -3.99
N GLU A 108 -25.16 33.31 -3.08
CA GLU A 108 -26.23 33.89 -2.28
C GLU A 108 -27.09 34.82 -3.13
N THR A 109 -28.40 34.69 -2.97
CA THR A 109 -29.40 35.54 -3.60
C THR A 109 -30.51 35.87 -2.60
N VAL A 110 -31.33 36.86 -2.92
CA VAL A 110 -32.39 37.36 -2.04
C VAL A 110 -33.74 37.19 -2.72
N ASP A 111 -34.69 36.57 -2.03
CA ASP A 111 -36.05 36.43 -2.53
C ASP A 111 -36.66 37.82 -2.77
N PRO A 112 -37.15 38.12 -3.99
CA PRO A 112 -37.68 39.45 -4.29
C PRO A 112 -38.92 39.77 -3.45
N VAL A 113 -39.67 38.75 -3.01
CA VAL A 113 -40.93 38.86 -2.25
C VAL A 113 -40.69 38.69 -0.75
N THR A 114 -40.10 37.57 -0.31
CA THR A 114 -39.95 37.25 1.13
C THR A 114 -38.75 37.92 1.77
N LYS A 115 -37.82 38.45 0.97
CA LYS A 115 -36.51 38.98 1.41
C LYS A 115 -35.62 37.95 2.11
N GLU A 116 -35.95 36.66 2.05
CA GLU A 116 -35.08 35.60 2.55
C GLU A 116 -33.79 35.52 1.73
N VAL A 117 -32.64 35.42 2.41
CA VAL A 117 -31.38 35.04 1.78
C VAL A 117 -31.39 33.54 1.57
N TYR A 118 -31.17 33.08 0.34
CA TYR A 118 -31.01 31.66 0.04
C TYR A 118 -29.90 31.46 -0.99
N LYS A 119 -29.39 30.23 -1.08
CA LYS A 119 -28.31 29.86 -2.00
C LYS A 119 -28.88 29.14 -3.22
N ILE A 120 -28.43 29.53 -4.41
CA ILE A 120 -28.78 28.83 -5.67
C ILE A 120 -27.54 28.55 -6.51
N PRO A 121 -27.56 27.48 -7.31
CA PRO A 121 -26.55 27.29 -8.34
C PRO A 121 -26.59 28.44 -9.36
N PRO A 122 -25.46 29.06 -9.70
CA PRO A 122 -25.42 30.10 -10.72
C PRO A 122 -25.65 29.53 -12.13
N GLU A 123 -25.25 28.28 -12.35
CA GLU A 123 -25.46 27.51 -13.57
C GLU A 123 -25.68 26.02 -13.24
N SER A 124 -26.20 25.27 -14.20
CA SER A 124 -26.28 23.81 -14.09
C SER A 124 -24.89 23.18 -14.03
N LEU A 125 -24.74 22.16 -13.19
CA LEU A 125 -23.51 21.40 -13.07
C LEU A 125 -23.24 20.63 -14.36
N LYS A 126 -22.07 20.83 -14.95
CA LYS A 126 -21.68 20.18 -16.20
C LYS A 126 -21.28 18.73 -15.91
N VAL A 127 -21.88 17.80 -16.65
CA VAL A 127 -21.62 16.35 -16.53
C VAL A 127 -20.99 15.87 -17.84
N HIS A 128 -19.68 15.67 -17.82
CA HIS A 128 -18.90 15.17 -18.94
C HIS A 128 -18.96 13.65 -18.98
N CYS A 129 -19.49 13.09 -20.07
CA CYS A 129 -19.62 11.65 -20.26
C CYS A 129 -19.68 11.31 -21.75
N ASN A 130 -19.57 10.05 -22.15
CA ASN A 130 -19.86 9.69 -23.55
C ASN A 130 -21.38 9.72 -23.81
N GLU A 131 -21.79 9.70 -25.08
CA GLU A 131 -23.22 9.80 -25.44
C GLU A 131 -24.06 8.61 -24.90
N ALA A 132 -23.49 7.41 -24.82
CA ALA A 132 -24.19 6.25 -24.25
C ALA A 132 -24.53 6.48 -22.77
N THR A 133 -23.55 6.88 -21.96
CA THR A 133 -23.75 7.22 -20.55
C THR A 133 -24.69 8.41 -20.39
N GLY A 134 -24.57 9.44 -21.25
CA GLY A 134 -25.46 10.59 -21.25
C GLY A 134 -26.94 10.21 -21.46
N ARG A 135 -27.24 9.24 -22.34
CA ARG A 135 -28.61 8.73 -22.52
C ARG A 135 -29.14 8.02 -21.28
N GLU A 136 -28.30 7.22 -20.64
CA GLU A 136 -28.65 6.50 -19.41
C GLU A 136 -28.89 7.44 -18.23
N VAL A 137 -28.04 8.46 -18.07
CA VAL A 137 -28.24 9.51 -17.05
C VAL A 137 -29.56 10.26 -17.28
N ARG A 138 -29.87 10.64 -18.52
CA ARG A 138 -31.15 11.30 -18.85
C ARG A 138 -32.36 10.42 -18.55
N THR A 139 -32.23 9.11 -18.74
CA THR A 139 -33.29 8.12 -18.52
C THR A 139 -33.50 7.82 -17.03
N LYS A 140 -32.41 7.64 -16.28
CA LYS A 140 -32.42 7.30 -14.84
C LYS A 140 -32.70 8.53 -13.96
N PHE A 141 -32.27 9.72 -14.39
CA PHE A 141 -32.39 10.98 -13.62
C PHE A 141 -33.05 12.12 -14.41
N PRO A 142 -34.23 11.93 -15.02
CA PRO A 142 -34.86 12.97 -15.84
C PRO A 142 -35.17 14.25 -15.06
N TYR A 143 -35.30 14.17 -13.73
CA TYR A 143 -35.55 15.31 -12.86
C TYR A 143 -34.30 16.19 -12.61
N LEU A 144 -33.09 15.63 -12.76
CA LEU A 144 -31.84 16.38 -12.63
C LEU A 144 -31.50 17.16 -13.91
N ILE A 145 -31.99 16.70 -15.07
CA ILE A 145 -31.69 17.33 -16.36
C ILE A 145 -32.33 18.72 -16.44
N GLU A 146 -31.54 19.73 -16.82
CA GLU A 146 -32.05 21.05 -17.17
C GLU A 146 -32.79 21.00 -18.53
N LYS A 147 -34.01 21.55 -18.58
CA LYS A 147 -34.83 21.53 -19.80
C LYS A 147 -34.55 22.75 -20.69
N GLU A 148 -34.60 22.59 -22.01
CA GLU A 148 -34.40 23.69 -22.98
C GLU A 148 -35.35 24.88 -22.79
N GLU A 149 -36.59 24.62 -22.37
CA GLU A 149 -37.60 25.65 -22.07
C GLU A 149 -37.20 26.55 -20.87
N GLU A 150 -36.39 26.02 -19.95
CA GLU A 150 -35.84 26.73 -18.78
C GLU A 150 -34.61 27.60 -19.14
N LEU A 151 -33.97 27.32 -20.28
CA LEU A 151 -32.85 28.11 -20.84
C LEU A 151 -33.33 29.35 -21.61
N GLN A 152 -34.49 29.28 -22.26
CA GLN A 152 -35.02 30.34 -23.15
C GLN A 152 -35.93 31.37 -22.46
N SER A 153 -36.37 31.12 -21.23
CA SER A 153 -37.26 32.00 -20.48
C SER A 153 -36.47 33.12 -19.77
N SER A 154 -36.11 34.17 -20.53
CA SER A 154 -35.34 35.33 -20.07
C SER A 154 -36.15 36.41 -19.33
N GLY A 155 -37.45 36.21 -19.08
CA GLY A 155 -38.36 37.27 -18.59
C GLY A 155 -39.28 36.93 -17.40
N ALA A 156 -39.37 35.68 -16.96
CA ALA A 156 -40.13 35.31 -15.76
C ALA A 156 -39.16 34.89 -14.65
N SER A 157 -39.36 35.38 -13.42
CA SER A 157 -38.55 35.00 -12.26
C SER A 157 -38.36 33.48 -12.22
N LYS A 158 -37.17 33.00 -12.59
CA LYS A 158 -36.81 31.59 -12.44
C LYS A 158 -37.05 31.26 -10.97
N LYS A 159 -38.04 30.40 -10.69
CA LYS A 159 -38.20 29.91 -9.32
C LYS A 159 -36.87 29.22 -8.97
N PRO A 160 -36.18 29.66 -7.92
CA PRO A 160 -34.88 29.13 -7.58
C PRO A 160 -34.98 27.62 -7.34
N PHE A 161 -34.08 26.84 -7.94
CA PHE A 161 -33.96 25.41 -7.69
C PHE A 161 -33.45 25.20 -6.26
N ARG A 162 -34.36 25.23 -5.29
CA ARG A 162 -34.00 25.23 -3.86
C ARG A 162 -33.65 23.83 -3.33
N TRP A 163 -34.07 22.77 -4.03
CA TRP A 163 -34.09 21.42 -3.47
C TRP A 163 -33.52 20.34 -4.37
N THR A 164 -33.16 20.62 -5.62
CA THR A 164 -32.66 19.62 -6.59
C THR A 164 -31.47 20.17 -7.34
N ALA A 165 -30.42 19.37 -7.51
CA ALA A 165 -29.36 19.71 -8.44
C ALA A 165 -29.92 19.78 -9.86
N LYS A 166 -29.35 20.69 -10.65
CA LYS A 166 -29.58 20.75 -12.09
C LYS A 166 -28.29 20.47 -12.82
N VAL A 167 -28.36 19.56 -13.78
CA VAL A 167 -27.20 19.09 -14.54
C VAL A 167 -27.39 19.31 -16.03
N GLN A 168 -26.27 19.58 -16.70
CA GLN A 168 -26.18 19.69 -18.15
C GLN A 168 -25.20 18.65 -18.67
N ILE A 169 -25.67 17.72 -19.50
CA ILE A 169 -24.82 16.70 -20.12
C ILE A 169 -23.92 17.36 -21.18
N LYS A 170 -22.62 17.12 -21.07
CA LYS A 170 -21.57 17.53 -22.01
C LYS A 170 -20.94 16.27 -22.60
N PRO A 171 -21.40 15.82 -23.79
CA PRO A 171 -20.85 14.60 -24.38
C PRO A 171 -19.39 14.81 -24.80
N PHE A 172 -18.51 13.88 -24.43
CA PHE A 172 -17.15 13.78 -24.99
C PHE A 172 -17.06 12.64 -26.02
N GLU A 173 -16.03 12.73 -26.86
CA GLU A 173 -15.65 11.70 -27.83
C GLU A 173 -14.31 11.08 -27.42
N SER A 174 -14.09 9.80 -27.74
CA SER A 174 -12.81 9.14 -27.49
C SER A 174 -11.65 9.94 -28.08
N TRP A 175 -10.54 10.05 -27.33
CA TRP A 175 -9.30 10.72 -27.71
C TRP A 175 -9.38 12.24 -27.90
N LYS A 176 -10.57 12.83 -27.76
CA LYS A 176 -10.78 14.27 -27.90
C LYS A 176 -10.83 14.89 -26.51
N SER A 177 -9.77 15.64 -26.19
CA SER A 177 -9.68 16.28 -24.88
C SER A 177 -10.78 17.31 -24.67
N PHE A 178 -11.25 17.43 -23.44
CA PHE A 178 -12.18 18.46 -22.98
C PHE A 178 -11.61 19.13 -21.73
N GLU A 179 -12.11 20.32 -21.42
CA GLU A 179 -11.73 21.06 -20.22
C GLU A 179 -12.84 20.97 -19.17
N ALA A 180 -12.45 20.71 -17.93
CA ALA A 180 -13.30 20.85 -16.75
C ALA A 180 -12.51 21.57 -15.65
N CYS A 181 -13.04 22.68 -15.13
CA CYS A 181 -12.42 23.46 -14.06
C CYS A 181 -10.97 23.89 -14.33
N GLY A 182 -10.64 24.20 -15.60
CA GLY A 182 -9.28 24.56 -16.03
C GLY A 182 -8.30 23.40 -16.04
N ILE A 183 -8.79 22.16 -16.07
CA ILE A 183 -8.00 20.93 -16.20
C ILE A 183 -8.40 20.24 -17.50
N GLN A 184 -7.43 19.90 -18.33
CA GLN A 184 -7.64 19.16 -19.56
C GLN A 184 -7.68 17.66 -19.28
N PHE A 185 -8.79 17.03 -19.66
CA PHE A 185 -9.02 15.59 -19.59
C PHE A 185 -8.98 15.00 -20.98
N THR A 186 -8.19 13.95 -21.18
CA THR A 186 -8.21 13.15 -22.40
C THR A 186 -8.89 11.81 -22.13
N PRO A 187 -10.14 11.62 -22.59
CA PRO A 187 -10.85 10.35 -22.42
C PRO A 187 -10.32 9.31 -23.40
N PHE A 188 -10.16 8.07 -22.96
CA PHE A 188 -9.80 6.95 -23.82
C PHE A 188 -10.61 5.70 -23.47
N PRO A 189 -11.01 4.89 -24.48
CA PRO A 189 -11.87 3.74 -24.26
C PRO A 189 -11.12 2.58 -23.61
N VAL A 190 -11.78 1.90 -22.68
CA VAL A 190 -11.34 0.62 -22.10
C VAL A 190 -12.51 -0.37 -22.10
N ILE A 191 -12.20 -1.66 -22.06
CA ILE A 191 -13.23 -2.71 -22.07
C ILE A 191 -13.58 -3.03 -20.62
N HIS A 192 -14.87 -2.99 -20.28
CA HIS A 192 -15.40 -3.35 -18.96
C HIS A 192 -16.46 -4.45 -19.13
N GLY A 193 -16.00 -5.64 -19.49
CA GLY A 193 -16.85 -6.75 -19.92
C GLY A 193 -17.05 -6.82 -21.43
N ALA A 194 -17.34 -8.02 -21.93
CA ALA A 194 -17.51 -8.28 -23.35
C ALA A 194 -18.64 -7.40 -23.95
N GLY A 195 -18.28 -6.54 -24.91
CA GLY A 195 -19.21 -5.65 -25.60
C GLY A 195 -19.58 -4.37 -24.84
N TYR A 196 -18.92 -4.07 -23.72
CA TYR A 196 -19.16 -2.85 -22.95
C TYR A 196 -17.89 -2.01 -22.82
N THR A 197 -18.03 -0.70 -23.10
CA THR A 197 -16.93 0.26 -23.08
C THR A 197 -17.10 1.22 -21.92
N SER A 198 -16.11 1.25 -21.04
CA SER A 198 -15.90 2.31 -20.05
C SER A 198 -14.81 3.28 -20.56
N PHE A 199 -14.53 4.34 -19.81
CA PHE A 199 -13.50 5.32 -20.14
C PHE A 199 -12.49 5.50 -19.03
N GLY A 200 -11.22 5.43 -19.41
CA GLY A 200 -10.13 5.98 -18.62
C GLY A 200 -9.86 7.43 -18.99
N PHE A 201 -9.12 8.15 -18.14
CA PHE A 201 -8.79 9.56 -18.33
C PHE A 201 -7.32 9.83 -18.04
N GLU A 202 -6.67 10.56 -18.94
CA GLU A 202 -5.36 11.18 -18.71
C GLU A 202 -5.54 12.68 -18.47
N PHE A 203 -4.96 13.23 -17.40
CA PHE A 203 -5.08 14.64 -17.02
C PHE A 203 -3.90 15.14 -16.17
N GLY A 204 -3.83 16.47 -15.98
CA GLY A 204 -2.88 17.11 -15.06
C GLY A 204 -1.66 17.77 -15.72
N HIS A 205 -1.54 17.70 -17.05
CA HIS A 205 -0.37 18.20 -17.80
C HIS A 205 -0.06 19.68 -17.53
N GLU A 206 -1.08 20.54 -17.38
CA GLU A 206 -0.90 21.97 -17.01
C GLU A 206 -0.33 22.21 -15.60
N PHE A 207 -0.17 21.14 -14.81
CA PHE A 207 0.49 21.16 -13.51
C PHE A 207 1.83 20.39 -13.51
N GLY A 208 2.32 19.96 -14.67
CA GLY A 208 3.58 19.24 -14.81
C GLY A 208 3.52 17.79 -14.32
N ALA A 209 2.33 17.18 -14.31
CA ALA A 209 2.14 15.79 -13.92
C ALA A 209 1.24 15.06 -14.93
N ARG A 210 1.62 13.84 -15.32
CA ARG A 210 0.80 12.94 -16.13
C ARG A 210 0.07 11.96 -15.22
N PHE A 211 -1.20 12.26 -14.91
CA PHE A 211 -2.06 11.40 -14.10
C PHE A 211 -2.97 10.57 -15.00
N VAL A 212 -3.11 9.28 -14.71
CA VAL A 212 -3.99 8.36 -15.47
C VAL A 212 -4.91 7.62 -14.52
N TYR A 213 -6.23 7.69 -14.76
CA TYR A 213 -7.25 6.97 -14.01
C TYR A 213 -7.99 5.98 -14.92
N ILE A 214 -8.02 4.71 -14.52
CA ILE A 214 -8.67 3.63 -15.29
C ILE A 214 -9.52 2.79 -14.32
N SER A 215 -10.82 3.09 -14.28
CA SER A 215 -11.83 2.28 -13.60
C SER A 215 -13.18 2.51 -14.30
N ASP A 216 -14.01 1.51 -14.53
CA ASP A 216 -13.74 0.07 -14.34
C ASP A 216 -13.16 -0.54 -15.62
N VAL A 217 -12.37 -1.62 -15.50
CA VAL A 217 -11.70 -2.24 -16.66
C VAL A 217 -11.45 -3.74 -16.49
N SER A 218 -11.78 -4.53 -17.52
CA SER A 218 -11.36 -5.93 -17.70
C SER A 218 -10.16 -6.09 -18.66
N GLU A 219 -10.04 -5.18 -19.62
CA GLU A 219 -9.04 -5.26 -20.69
C GLU A 219 -8.73 -3.86 -21.26
N LEU A 220 -7.44 -3.57 -21.47
CA LEU A 220 -7.00 -2.40 -22.21
C LEU A 220 -6.94 -2.75 -23.71
N THR A 221 -7.59 -1.94 -24.55
CA THR A 221 -7.51 -2.11 -26.01
C THR A 221 -6.08 -1.86 -26.50
N GLU A 222 -5.71 -2.43 -27.65
CA GLU A 222 -4.40 -2.19 -28.27
C GLU A 222 -4.13 -0.70 -28.54
N GLU A 223 -5.18 0.05 -28.89
CA GLU A 223 -5.11 1.51 -29.09
C GLU A 223 -4.79 2.24 -27.79
N THR A 224 -5.43 1.84 -26.67
CA THR A 224 -5.14 2.36 -25.34
C THR A 224 -3.75 1.98 -24.86
N LYS A 225 -3.32 0.73 -25.05
CA LYS A 225 -1.95 0.30 -24.75
C LYS A 225 -0.93 1.14 -25.52
N LYS A 226 -1.15 1.35 -26.82
CA LYS A 226 -0.29 2.20 -27.66
C LYS A 226 -0.25 3.65 -27.17
N TYR A 227 -1.39 4.22 -26.80
CA TYR A 227 -1.47 5.59 -26.29
C TYR A 227 -0.76 5.78 -24.94
N LEU A 228 -0.88 4.81 -24.03
CA LEU A 228 -0.26 4.85 -22.71
C LEU A 228 1.26 4.71 -22.81
N ASN A 229 1.74 3.84 -23.71
CA ASN A 229 3.15 3.52 -23.97
C ASN A 229 3.83 4.41 -25.03
N ASP A 230 3.18 5.48 -25.48
CA ASP A 230 3.77 6.38 -26.47
C ASP A 230 5.06 7.02 -25.94
N ALA A 231 6.19 6.63 -26.54
CA ALA A 231 7.53 7.08 -26.14
C ALA A 231 7.78 8.58 -26.32
N SER A 232 6.91 9.29 -27.06
CA SER A 232 6.98 10.75 -27.19
C SER A 232 6.45 11.48 -25.95
N LYS A 233 5.71 10.78 -25.06
CA LYS A 233 5.15 11.35 -23.84
C LYS A 233 6.07 11.13 -22.65
N SER A 234 5.93 11.97 -21.63
CA SER A 234 6.55 11.72 -20.34
C SER A 234 6.00 10.42 -19.72
N PRO A 235 6.79 9.72 -18.89
CA PRO A 235 6.27 8.60 -18.09
C PRO A 235 5.04 9.02 -17.28
N ILE A 236 4.11 8.10 -17.08
CA ILE A 236 2.95 8.33 -16.20
C ILE A 236 3.45 8.52 -14.78
N ASP A 237 3.14 9.66 -14.15
CA ASP A 237 3.56 9.95 -12.78
C ASP A 237 2.75 9.14 -11.76
N VAL A 238 1.44 9.05 -11.99
CA VAL A 238 0.53 8.24 -11.17
C VAL A 238 -0.49 7.53 -12.07
N LEU A 239 -0.50 6.21 -11.99
CA LEU A 239 -1.54 5.35 -12.56
C LEU A 239 -2.47 4.90 -11.43
N VAL A 240 -3.77 5.14 -11.56
CA VAL A 240 -4.80 4.52 -10.73
C VAL A 240 -5.56 3.52 -11.60
N ILE A 241 -5.56 2.24 -11.22
CA ILE A 241 -6.11 1.17 -12.05
C ILE A 241 -6.92 0.15 -11.23
N ASP A 242 -8.03 -0.31 -11.81
CA ASP A 242 -8.95 -1.29 -11.25
C ASP A 242 -8.31 -2.67 -11.05
N ALA A 243 -8.44 -3.23 -9.84
CA ALA A 243 -8.03 -4.58 -9.46
C ALA A 243 -9.06 -5.17 -8.49
N LEU A 244 -10.06 -5.90 -9.02
CA LEU A 244 -11.19 -6.39 -8.23
C LEU A 244 -10.79 -7.50 -7.24
N TYR A 245 -10.06 -8.49 -7.72
CA TYR A 245 -9.65 -9.65 -6.94
C TYR A 245 -8.13 -9.81 -6.93
N PHE A 246 -7.62 -10.49 -5.91
CA PHE A 246 -6.22 -10.84 -5.82
C PHE A 246 -5.85 -11.82 -6.95
N GLU A 247 -6.50 -12.99 -6.96
CA GLU A 247 -6.21 -14.06 -7.94
C GLU A 247 -7.37 -14.35 -8.89
N LYS A 248 -8.62 -14.22 -8.42
CA LYS A 248 -9.78 -14.71 -9.16
C LYS A 248 -9.98 -13.93 -10.46
N TYR A 249 -10.19 -14.67 -11.55
CA TYR A 249 -10.64 -14.09 -12.79
C TYR A 249 -12.05 -13.49 -12.63
N HIS A 250 -12.28 -12.34 -13.25
CA HIS A 250 -13.59 -11.76 -13.43
C HIS A 250 -13.80 -11.35 -14.90
N SER A 251 -15.01 -11.49 -15.41
CA SER A 251 -15.31 -11.18 -16.82
C SER A 251 -15.35 -9.69 -17.12
N THR A 252 -15.57 -8.84 -16.10
CA THR A 252 -15.71 -7.39 -16.25
C THR A 252 -14.63 -6.57 -15.54
N HIS A 253 -13.75 -7.20 -14.76
CA HIS A 253 -12.67 -6.50 -14.04
C HIS A 253 -11.34 -7.25 -14.15
N MET A 254 -10.23 -6.53 -14.05
CA MET A 254 -8.90 -7.12 -13.88
C MET A 254 -8.73 -7.68 -12.46
N ASN A 255 -7.91 -8.71 -12.34
CA ASN A 255 -7.33 -9.14 -11.06
C ASN A 255 -5.94 -8.53 -10.89
N LEU A 256 -5.32 -8.70 -9.71
CA LEU A 256 -4.00 -8.13 -9.43
C LEU A 256 -2.95 -8.59 -10.44
N GLN A 257 -2.94 -9.88 -10.80
CA GLN A 257 -1.96 -10.42 -11.75
C GLN A 257 -2.00 -9.69 -13.10
N LYS A 258 -3.19 -9.53 -13.70
CA LYS A 258 -3.34 -8.78 -14.96
C LYS A 258 -2.88 -7.34 -14.83
N VAL A 259 -3.19 -6.70 -13.70
CA VAL A 259 -2.73 -5.34 -13.44
C VAL A 259 -1.20 -5.28 -13.38
N MET A 260 -0.53 -6.27 -12.76
CA MET A 260 0.93 -6.34 -12.73
C MET A 260 1.52 -6.50 -14.15
N GLU A 261 0.92 -7.33 -15.01
CA GLU A 261 1.32 -7.48 -16.42
C GLU A 261 1.21 -6.15 -17.20
N GLU A 262 0.14 -5.39 -16.96
CA GLU A 262 -0.01 -4.04 -17.56
C GLU A 262 1.00 -3.04 -16.97
N ILE A 263 1.32 -3.11 -15.66
CA ILE A 263 2.34 -2.26 -15.02
C ILE A 263 3.73 -2.53 -15.61
N GLU A 264 4.10 -3.79 -15.85
CA GLU A 264 5.40 -4.15 -16.45
C GLU A 264 5.59 -3.54 -17.84
N THR A 265 4.48 -3.40 -18.57
CA THR A 265 4.43 -2.80 -19.90
C THR A 265 4.43 -1.27 -19.81
N ILE A 266 3.49 -0.70 -19.06
CA ILE A 266 3.23 0.76 -18.99
C ILE A 266 4.32 1.51 -18.20
N ARG A 267 4.92 0.85 -17.20
CA ARG A 267 5.99 1.38 -16.33
C ARG A 267 5.71 2.78 -15.73
N PRO A 268 4.56 2.99 -15.05
CA PRO A 268 4.29 4.23 -14.34
C PRO A 268 5.27 4.44 -13.17
N LYS A 269 5.52 5.70 -12.78
CA LYS A 269 6.38 6.03 -11.62
C LYS A 269 5.75 5.58 -10.29
N ARG A 270 4.41 5.61 -10.22
CA ARG A 270 3.62 5.15 -9.08
C ARG A 270 2.31 4.56 -9.55
N THR A 271 1.93 3.42 -9.00
CA THR A 271 0.60 2.82 -9.22
C THR A 271 -0.19 2.77 -7.92
N LEU A 272 -1.48 3.06 -8.01
CA LEU A 272 -2.47 2.88 -6.95
C LEU A 272 -3.57 1.96 -7.48
N LEU A 273 -4.01 1.02 -6.65
CA LEU A 273 -5.10 0.12 -7.00
C LEU A 273 -6.44 0.72 -6.57
N THR A 274 -7.48 0.52 -7.38
CA THR A 274 -8.88 0.82 -7.06
C THR A 274 -9.76 -0.40 -7.38
N GLY A 275 -11.07 -0.32 -7.13
CA GLY A 275 -11.99 -1.45 -7.36
C GLY A 275 -11.80 -2.63 -6.40
N MET A 276 -10.93 -2.51 -5.39
CA MET A 276 -10.42 -3.61 -4.57
C MET A 276 -11.50 -4.25 -3.70
N GLY A 277 -11.88 -5.48 -4.02
CA GLY A 277 -12.78 -6.30 -3.22
C GLY A 277 -12.20 -6.74 -1.87
N HIS A 278 -13.01 -7.44 -1.10
CA HIS A 278 -12.67 -7.99 0.22
C HIS A 278 -11.65 -9.14 0.20
N ASP A 279 -11.17 -9.57 -0.96
CA ASP A 279 -9.99 -10.44 -1.09
C ASP A 279 -8.70 -9.68 -0.71
N PHE A 280 -8.68 -8.35 -0.86
CA PHE A 280 -7.59 -7.50 -0.42
C PHE A 280 -7.80 -7.08 1.04
N ASP A 281 -6.91 -7.51 1.92
CA ASP A 281 -6.72 -6.93 3.26
C ASP A 281 -5.59 -5.89 3.23
N TYR A 282 -5.87 -4.65 3.62
CA TYR A 282 -4.90 -3.56 3.61
C TYR A 282 -3.76 -3.81 4.59
N ALA A 283 -4.04 -4.28 5.81
CA ALA A 283 -2.98 -4.62 6.74
C ALA A 283 -2.19 -5.79 6.17
N LYS A 284 -2.79 -6.91 5.77
CA LYS A 284 -2.01 -8.06 5.29
C LYS A 284 -1.16 -7.76 4.05
N HIS A 285 -1.71 -7.01 3.08
CA HIS A 285 -1.08 -6.79 1.78
C HIS A 285 -0.35 -5.44 1.69
N CYS A 286 -0.46 -4.58 2.72
CA CYS A 286 0.32 -3.33 2.84
C CYS A 286 1.04 -3.19 4.20
N ALA A 287 0.96 -4.14 5.14
CA ALA A 287 1.57 -4.01 6.47
C ALA A 287 3.09 -4.05 6.37
N VAL A 288 3.64 -3.00 6.98
CA VAL A 288 5.02 -2.82 7.44
C VAL A 288 6.04 -3.44 6.50
N THR A 289 6.22 -2.80 5.35
CA THR A 289 7.48 -2.98 4.65
C THR A 289 8.61 -2.50 5.56
N PHE A 290 9.80 -3.09 5.41
CA PHE A 290 11.02 -2.67 6.08
C PHE A 290 11.16 -1.14 6.18
N ARG A 291 10.73 -0.42 5.14
CA ARG A 291 10.72 1.04 5.04
C ARG A 291 10.04 1.76 6.19
N GLU A 292 8.83 1.36 6.58
CA GLU A 292 8.09 2.07 7.65
C GLU A 292 8.79 1.92 9.00
N SER A 293 9.29 0.71 9.30
CA SER A 293 10.11 0.46 10.49
C SER A 293 11.41 1.24 10.46
N ALA A 294 12.11 1.25 9.32
CA ALA A 294 13.36 1.99 9.14
C ALA A 294 13.16 3.50 9.33
N LEU A 295 12.15 4.11 8.69
CA LEU A 295 11.84 5.54 8.82
C LEU A 295 11.53 5.95 10.26
N ARG A 296 10.86 5.09 11.03
CA ARG A 296 10.50 5.35 12.44
C ARG A 296 11.67 5.18 13.40
N ILE A 297 12.55 4.19 13.16
CA ILE A 297 13.58 3.75 14.13
C ILE A 297 14.95 4.32 13.78
N PHE A 298 15.42 4.22 12.53
CA PHE A 298 16.80 4.51 12.15
C PHE A 298 17.27 5.93 12.52
N PRO A 299 16.49 7.01 12.25
CA PRO A 299 16.89 8.36 12.65
C PRO A 299 17.05 8.50 14.16
N LYS A 300 16.21 7.82 14.95
CA LYS A 300 16.25 7.86 16.41
C LYS A 300 17.46 7.15 16.97
N ILE A 301 18.03 6.16 16.26
CA ILE A 301 19.19 5.39 16.68
C ILE A 301 20.49 5.77 15.96
N GLY A 302 20.46 6.77 15.07
CA GLY A 302 21.63 7.26 14.36
C GLY A 302 22.10 6.33 13.22
N VAL A 303 21.21 5.48 12.71
CA VAL A 303 21.51 4.62 11.55
C VAL A 303 21.27 5.42 10.27
N SER A 304 22.33 5.57 9.47
CA SER A 304 22.27 6.25 8.17
C SER A 304 22.38 5.29 6.99
N ALA A 305 22.88 4.07 7.22
CA ALA A 305 22.98 3.05 6.18
C ALA A 305 23.00 1.62 6.74
N VAL A 306 22.50 0.67 5.94
CA VAL A 306 22.65 -0.78 6.10
C VAL A 306 23.81 -1.23 5.20
N HIS A 307 24.74 -1.99 5.78
CA HIS A 307 25.97 -2.41 5.10
C HIS A 307 25.93 -3.88 4.69
N GLU A 308 25.30 -4.74 5.50
CA GLU A 308 25.12 -6.17 5.24
C GLU A 308 23.79 -6.61 5.87
N LEU A 309 23.13 -7.60 5.29
CA LEU A 309 21.89 -8.19 5.78
C LEU A 309 22.14 -9.63 6.22
N VAL A 310 21.56 -10.06 7.34
CA VAL A 310 21.56 -11.46 7.78
C VAL A 310 20.11 -11.92 7.88
N LEU A 311 19.75 -12.96 7.13
CA LEU A 311 18.39 -13.52 7.11
C LEU A 311 18.31 -14.77 7.97
N THR A 312 17.24 -14.87 8.77
CA THR A 312 16.92 -16.06 9.57
C THR A 312 16.23 -17.13 8.73
N HIS A 313 15.36 -16.72 7.81
CA HIS A 313 14.50 -17.60 7.01
C HIS A 313 13.88 -16.87 5.78
N ASP A 314 13.00 -17.53 5.01
CA ASP A 314 12.50 -17.07 3.69
C ASP A 314 11.00 -16.69 3.62
N HIS A 315 10.35 -16.59 4.78
CA HIS A 315 8.95 -16.17 4.81
C HIS A 315 8.80 -14.66 4.54
N ALA A 316 7.58 -14.28 4.20
CA ALA A 316 7.25 -12.95 3.70
C ALA A 316 7.66 -11.81 4.65
N ASP A 317 7.47 -12.01 5.94
CA ASP A 317 7.84 -11.11 7.02
C ASP A 317 9.36 -10.92 7.17
N ALA A 318 10.18 -11.87 6.71
CA ALA A 318 11.63 -11.74 6.67
C ALA A 318 12.17 -11.12 5.36
N ILE A 319 11.53 -11.34 4.21
CA ILE A 319 12.12 -11.02 2.89
C ILE A 319 11.34 -10.02 2.02
N LEU A 320 10.06 -9.71 2.28
CA LEU A 320 9.30 -8.81 1.39
C LEU A 320 9.75 -7.35 1.44
N GLY A 321 10.48 -6.94 2.50
CA GLY A 321 11.04 -5.60 2.63
C GLY A 321 12.34 -5.35 1.83
N MET A 322 12.83 -6.34 1.08
CA MET A 322 14.17 -6.28 0.49
C MET A 322 14.33 -5.19 -0.58
N ASP A 323 13.29 -4.86 -1.35
CA ASP A 323 13.37 -3.80 -2.36
C ASP A 323 13.55 -2.40 -1.73
N ASP A 324 13.00 -2.19 -0.53
CA ASP A 324 13.14 -0.95 0.23
C ASP A 324 14.55 -0.69 0.75
N LEU A 325 15.44 -1.70 0.72
CA LEU A 325 16.86 -1.53 1.06
C LEU A 325 17.56 -0.51 0.15
N ARG A 326 17.00 -0.22 -1.03
CA ARG A 326 17.49 0.85 -1.92
C ARG A 326 17.58 2.22 -1.23
N GLU A 327 16.72 2.48 -0.25
CA GLU A 327 16.63 3.76 0.47
C GLU A 327 17.65 3.89 1.61
N VAL A 328 18.23 2.77 2.06
CA VAL A 328 19.11 2.71 3.24
C VAL A 328 20.46 2.05 2.96
N GLN A 329 20.73 1.52 1.76
CA GLN A 329 22.05 1.00 1.45
C GLN A 329 23.10 2.12 1.39
N ALA A 330 24.36 1.79 1.69
CA ALA A 330 25.45 2.74 1.56
C ALA A 330 25.64 3.19 0.10
N THR A 331 25.61 4.50 -0.13
CA THR A 331 25.75 5.11 -1.47
C THR A 331 26.94 6.06 -1.55
N VAL A 332 27.40 6.29 -2.78
CA VAL A 332 28.40 7.30 -3.13
C VAL A 332 27.79 8.31 -4.10
N GLU A 333 28.15 9.58 -3.95
CA GLU A 333 27.73 10.63 -4.89
C GLU A 333 28.54 10.54 -6.19
N THR A 334 27.83 10.67 -7.31
CA THR A 334 28.38 10.67 -8.66
C THR A 334 27.68 11.76 -9.48
N VAL A 335 28.27 12.11 -10.63
CA VAL A 335 27.79 13.18 -11.51
C VAL A 335 27.49 12.60 -12.87
N ASP A 336 26.31 12.89 -13.41
CA ASP A 336 25.93 12.47 -14.76
C ASP A 336 26.87 13.16 -15.76
N PRO A 337 27.60 12.40 -16.60
CA PRO A 337 28.57 12.99 -17.52
C PRO A 337 27.90 13.91 -18.56
N VAL A 338 26.63 13.65 -18.90
CA VAL A 338 25.82 14.36 -19.89
C VAL A 338 24.99 15.47 -19.26
N THR A 339 24.18 15.18 -18.25
CA THR A 339 23.23 16.13 -17.66
C THR A 339 23.84 17.01 -16.55
N LYS A 340 25.03 16.63 -16.04
CA LYS A 340 25.68 17.22 -14.87
C LYS A 340 24.86 17.13 -13.56
N GLU A 341 23.79 16.34 -13.53
CA GLU A 341 23.00 16.08 -12.32
C GLU A 341 23.85 15.30 -11.30
N VAL A 342 23.83 15.72 -10.03
CA VAL A 342 24.45 14.98 -8.93
C VAL A 342 23.45 13.96 -8.41
N TYR A 343 23.84 12.69 -8.34
CA TYR A 343 22.99 11.63 -7.81
C TYR A 343 23.82 10.60 -7.02
N ARG A 344 23.12 9.70 -6.31
CA ARG A 344 23.74 8.68 -5.47
C ARG A 344 23.57 7.30 -6.10
N ILE A 345 24.64 6.53 -6.10
CA ILE A 345 24.64 5.12 -6.55
C ILE A 345 25.10 4.21 -5.41
N PRO A 346 24.66 2.95 -5.36
CA PRO A 346 25.18 1.97 -4.42
C PRO A 346 26.71 1.86 -4.52
N ARG A 347 27.40 1.76 -3.39
CA ARG A 347 28.87 1.59 -3.40
C ARG A 347 29.28 0.24 -4.01
N ALA A 348 28.50 -0.79 -3.73
CA ALA A 348 28.64 -2.17 -4.19
C ALA A 348 27.30 -2.89 -3.95
N PRO A 349 27.09 -4.08 -4.54
CA PRO A 349 25.97 -4.95 -4.15
C PRO A 349 26.00 -5.26 -2.65
N LEU A 350 24.84 -5.15 -2.01
CA LEU A 350 24.65 -5.39 -0.59
C LEU A 350 24.77 -6.88 -0.29
N PRO A 351 25.70 -7.31 0.58
CA PRO A 351 25.80 -8.70 1.00
C PRO A 351 24.57 -9.14 1.80
N VAL A 352 24.01 -10.28 1.44
CA VAL A 352 22.88 -10.92 2.12
C VAL A 352 23.31 -12.31 2.57
N HIS A 353 23.55 -12.45 3.87
CA HIS A 353 23.92 -13.71 4.50
C HIS A 353 22.68 -14.55 4.77
N CYS A 354 22.58 -15.73 4.17
CA CYS A 354 21.43 -16.62 4.33
C CYS A 354 21.84 -18.09 4.17
N CYS A 355 20.98 -19.02 4.58
CA CYS A 355 21.18 -20.42 4.22
C CYS A 355 20.90 -20.63 2.72
N LYS A 356 21.28 -21.79 2.19
CA LYS A 356 21.13 -22.11 0.77
C LYS A 356 19.67 -22.03 0.30
N ASP A 357 18.75 -22.60 1.07
CA ASP A 357 17.33 -22.67 0.69
C ASP A 357 16.70 -21.27 0.68
N THR A 358 16.97 -20.48 1.72
CA THR A 358 16.55 -19.07 1.76
C THR A 358 17.14 -18.24 0.64
N GLY A 359 18.41 -18.45 0.30
CA GLY A 359 19.04 -17.79 -0.84
C GLY A 359 18.35 -18.12 -2.17
N GLN A 360 17.95 -19.38 -2.37
CA GLN A 360 17.20 -19.80 -3.54
C GLN A 360 15.82 -19.14 -3.62
N GLU A 361 15.11 -19.03 -2.50
CA GLU A 361 13.81 -18.35 -2.43
C GLU A 361 13.94 -16.85 -2.72
N VAL A 362 14.94 -16.18 -2.14
CA VAL A 362 15.25 -14.78 -2.43
C VAL A 362 15.56 -14.58 -3.91
N TYR A 363 16.41 -15.43 -4.50
CA TYR A 363 16.73 -15.38 -5.93
C TYR A 363 15.49 -15.57 -6.80
N THR A 364 14.61 -16.50 -6.43
CA THR A 364 13.40 -16.83 -7.18
C THR A 364 12.35 -15.73 -7.12
N LYS A 365 12.15 -15.13 -5.94
CA LYS A 365 11.16 -14.05 -5.71
C LYS A 365 11.66 -12.68 -6.16
N PHE A 366 12.96 -12.43 -6.08
CA PHE A 366 13.57 -11.13 -6.38
C PHE A 366 14.75 -11.22 -7.37
N PRO A 367 14.60 -11.87 -8.54
CA PRO A 367 15.70 -12.08 -9.48
C PRO A 367 16.27 -10.74 -10.00
N TYR A 368 15.45 -9.70 -10.05
CA TYR A 368 15.85 -8.36 -10.51
C TYR A 368 16.76 -7.62 -9.51
N LEU A 369 16.76 -8.02 -8.23
CA LEU A 369 17.63 -7.47 -7.20
C LEU A 369 19.02 -8.14 -7.19
N MET A 370 19.21 -9.26 -7.86
CA MET A 370 20.49 -9.99 -7.84
C MET A 370 21.55 -9.29 -8.70
N GLU A 371 22.81 -9.36 -8.26
CA GLU A 371 24.01 -9.04 -9.06
C GLU A 371 24.11 -10.00 -10.26
N LYS A 372 24.51 -9.50 -11.44
CA LYS A 372 24.72 -10.31 -12.65
C LYS A 372 26.22 -10.50 -12.90
N GLU A 373 26.65 -11.73 -13.23
CA GLU A 373 28.07 -12.08 -13.40
C GLU A 373 28.81 -11.33 -14.53
N GLU A 374 28.09 -10.78 -15.53
CA GLU A 374 28.68 -10.12 -16.71
C GLU A 374 29.27 -8.71 -16.45
N GLU A 375 29.05 -8.11 -15.28
CA GLU A 375 29.56 -6.75 -14.95
C GLU A 375 31.05 -6.73 -14.53
N SER A 376 31.73 -7.89 -14.53
CA SER A 376 33.12 -8.04 -14.06
C SER A 376 34.18 -8.06 -15.18
N GLN A 377 33.79 -8.05 -16.46
CA GLN A 377 34.73 -7.97 -17.58
C GLN A 377 34.34 -6.84 -18.54
N GLY A 378 35.24 -5.86 -18.64
CA GLY A 378 35.02 -4.60 -19.36
C GLY A 378 34.45 -4.79 -20.77
N SER A 379 33.26 -4.24 -20.99
CA SER A 379 32.75 -3.91 -22.31
C SER A 379 32.41 -2.43 -22.35
N GLU A 380 32.88 -1.74 -23.39
CA GLU A 380 32.63 -0.31 -23.67
C GLU A 380 31.18 -0.07 -24.14
N ALA A 381 30.20 -0.54 -23.38
CA ALA A 381 28.83 -0.06 -23.48
C ALA A 381 28.65 1.01 -22.40
N VAL A 382 28.20 2.21 -22.77
CA VAL A 382 27.79 3.23 -21.80
C VAL A 382 26.50 2.76 -21.14
N GLU A 383 26.62 1.84 -20.18
CA GLU A 383 25.51 1.44 -19.31
C GLU A 383 25.22 2.59 -18.36
N LYS A 384 24.00 3.13 -18.48
CA LYS A 384 23.50 4.16 -17.57
C LYS A 384 23.35 3.53 -16.18
N PRO A 385 23.86 4.18 -15.11
CA PRO A 385 23.86 3.58 -13.78
C PRO A 385 22.45 3.24 -13.29
N PHE A 386 22.31 2.07 -12.68
CA PHE A 386 21.08 1.55 -12.07
C PHE A 386 20.62 2.46 -10.92
N ARG A 387 19.75 3.43 -11.23
CA ARG A 387 19.32 4.51 -10.33
C ARG A 387 18.22 4.11 -9.32
N TRP A 388 17.60 2.93 -9.44
CA TRP A 388 16.27 2.70 -8.83
C TRP A 388 16.08 1.41 -8.04
N THR A 389 17.06 0.49 -8.04
CA THR A 389 16.93 -0.80 -7.32
C THR A 389 18.18 -1.09 -6.50
N VAL A 390 18.01 -1.81 -5.39
CA VAL A 390 19.14 -2.39 -4.65
C VAL A 390 19.72 -3.54 -5.47
N LYS A 391 21.05 -3.69 -5.44
CA LYS A 391 21.72 -4.90 -5.93
C LYS A 391 22.19 -5.72 -4.74
N LEU A 392 21.93 -7.02 -4.79
CA LEU A 392 22.17 -7.96 -3.70
C LEU A 392 23.17 -9.01 -4.14
N ARG A 393 24.07 -9.37 -3.24
CA ARG A 393 24.97 -10.52 -3.39
C ARG A 393 24.69 -11.52 -2.27
N LEU A 394 24.32 -12.74 -2.64
CA LEU A 394 24.04 -13.80 -1.66
C LEU A 394 25.34 -14.37 -1.11
N GLU A 395 25.48 -14.38 0.21
CA GLU A 395 26.58 -15.00 0.95
C GLU A 395 26.02 -16.19 1.72
N VAL A 396 26.25 -17.41 1.22
CA VAL A 396 25.61 -18.60 1.78
C VAL A 396 26.36 -19.09 3.03
N PHE A 397 25.66 -19.19 4.16
CA PHE A 397 26.16 -19.86 5.35
C PHE A 397 25.60 -21.29 5.49
N GLU A 398 26.28 -22.10 6.30
CA GLU A 398 25.81 -23.42 6.71
C GLU A 398 25.63 -23.49 8.23
N ALA A 399 24.76 -24.38 8.69
CA ALA A 399 24.55 -24.62 10.12
C ALA A 399 25.88 -24.84 10.86
N TRP A 400 26.02 -24.19 12.02
CA TRP A 400 27.17 -24.30 12.91
C TRP A 400 28.51 -23.77 12.37
N LYS A 401 28.60 -23.40 11.07
CA LYS A 401 29.80 -22.82 10.47
C LYS A 401 29.79 -21.30 10.64
N PRO A 402 30.75 -20.71 11.38
CA PRO A 402 30.76 -19.27 11.59
C PRO A 402 31.02 -18.49 10.29
N PHE A 403 30.42 -17.32 10.17
CA PHE A 403 30.68 -16.34 9.12
C PHE A 403 30.85 -14.95 9.74
N ASN A 404 31.34 -13.98 8.95
CA ASN A 404 31.48 -12.60 9.42
C ASN A 404 30.56 -11.68 8.62
N ALA A 405 29.90 -10.75 9.30
CA ALA A 405 29.21 -9.61 8.71
C ALA A 405 29.60 -8.35 9.46
N CYS A 406 30.09 -7.31 8.76
CA CYS A 406 30.57 -6.05 9.36
C CYS A 406 31.58 -6.25 10.51
N SER A 407 32.48 -7.23 10.36
CA SER A 407 33.46 -7.64 11.39
C SER A 407 32.88 -8.27 12.67
N ILE A 408 31.57 -8.55 12.70
CA ILE A 408 30.92 -9.33 13.75
C ILE A 408 30.88 -10.80 13.30
N LYS A 409 31.35 -11.71 14.15
CA LYS A 409 31.27 -13.15 13.87
C LYS A 409 29.92 -13.69 14.31
N PHE A 410 29.21 -14.30 13.38
CA PHE A 410 27.94 -14.98 13.60
C PHE A 410 28.12 -16.49 13.51
N ILE A 411 27.47 -17.22 14.41
CA ILE A 411 27.38 -18.67 14.39
C ILE A 411 25.90 -19.03 14.12
N PRO A 412 25.57 -19.58 12.95
CA PRO A 412 24.21 -20.01 12.63
C PRO A 412 23.78 -21.20 13.48
N ILE A 413 22.62 -21.10 14.11
CA ILE A 413 22.02 -22.10 14.99
C ILE A 413 20.71 -22.58 14.34
N PRO A 414 20.63 -23.80 13.79
CA PRO A 414 19.40 -24.33 13.21
C PRO A 414 18.31 -24.51 14.28
N VAL A 415 17.09 -24.09 13.97
CA VAL A 415 15.90 -24.25 14.80
C VAL A 415 14.70 -24.72 13.97
N THR A 416 13.74 -25.38 14.60
CA THR A 416 12.53 -25.84 13.90
C THR A 416 11.48 -24.73 13.92
N HIS A 417 10.96 -24.36 12.75
CA HIS A 417 9.89 -23.38 12.58
C HIS A 417 8.73 -24.02 11.82
N GLY A 418 7.96 -24.86 12.52
CA GLY A 418 6.93 -25.69 11.89
C GLY A 418 7.43 -27.06 11.43
N ALA A 419 6.49 -27.94 11.11
CA ALA A 419 6.82 -29.30 10.72
C ALA A 419 7.56 -29.32 9.38
N GLY A 420 8.80 -29.82 9.39
CA GLY A 420 9.62 -29.98 8.19
C GLY A 420 10.33 -28.72 7.70
N TYR A 421 10.32 -27.63 8.47
CA TYR A 421 10.95 -26.38 8.10
C TYR A 421 11.99 -25.95 9.13
N THR A 422 13.16 -25.50 8.64
CA THR A 422 14.30 -25.07 9.46
C THR A 422 14.51 -23.58 9.29
N SER A 423 14.41 -22.83 10.39
CA SER A 423 14.85 -21.44 10.49
C SER A 423 16.23 -21.40 11.18
N PHE A 424 16.87 -20.24 11.20
CA PHE A 424 18.15 -20.04 11.86
C PHE A 424 18.07 -18.94 12.91
N GLY A 425 18.51 -19.28 14.13
CA GLY A 425 18.99 -18.30 15.08
C GLY A 425 20.49 -18.05 14.90
N PHE A 426 21.04 -17.10 15.66
CA PHE A 426 22.45 -16.74 15.59
C PHE A 426 23.05 -16.46 16.96
N GLU A 427 24.23 -17.00 17.23
CA GLU A 427 25.11 -16.58 18.32
C GLU A 427 26.19 -15.62 17.82
N PHE A 428 26.41 -14.49 18.49
CA PHE A 428 27.40 -13.47 18.10
C PHE A 428 27.85 -12.59 19.28
N GLY A 429 28.78 -11.67 19.02
CA GLY A 429 29.20 -10.62 19.98
C GLY A 429 30.44 -10.94 20.80
N HIS A 430 31.05 -12.12 20.60
CA HIS A 430 32.23 -12.57 21.37
C HIS A 430 33.42 -11.60 21.28
N GLU A 431 33.57 -10.92 20.15
CA GLU A 431 34.58 -9.87 19.92
C GLU A 431 34.45 -8.67 20.88
N PHE A 432 33.26 -8.48 21.45
CA PHE A 432 32.93 -7.43 22.41
C PHE A 432 32.84 -7.96 23.85
N GLY A 433 33.30 -9.20 24.09
CA GLY A 433 33.30 -9.79 25.42
C GLY A 433 31.93 -10.23 25.94
N ALA A 434 30.94 -10.41 25.05
CA ALA A 434 29.59 -10.85 25.40
C ALA A 434 29.07 -11.95 24.47
N ARG A 435 28.26 -12.86 24.99
CA ARG A 435 27.61 -13.94 24.23
C ARG A 435 26.14 -13.61 24.01
N PHE A 436 25.80 -13.17 22.80
CA PHE A 436 24.43 -12.89 22.38
C PHE A 436 23.87 -14.06 21.60
N VAL A 437 22.60 -14.37 21.82
CA VAL A 437 21.87 -15.37 21.03
C VAL A 437 20.54 -14.77 20.60
N TYR A 438 20.29 -14.72 19.29
CA TYR A 438 19.04 -14.25 18.69
C TYR A 438 18.34 -15.41 17.99
N ILE A 439 17.12 -15.74 18.39
CA ILE A 439 16.31 -16.80 17.78
C ILE A 439 14.88 -16.28 17.61
N SER A 440 14.53 -15.88 16.39
CA SER A 440 13.13 -15.64 16.01
C SER A 440 12.52 -16.88 15.36
N ASP A 441 11.19 -16.90 15.26
CA ASP A 441 10.44 -17.89 14.46
C ASP A 441 10.83 -19.33 14.81
N VAL A 442 10.46 -19.79 16.00
CA VAL A 442 10.84 -21.13 16.48
C VAL A 442 9.68 -21.81 17.17
N SER A 443 9.34 -23.04 16.77
CA SER A 443 8.41 -23.91 17.50
C SER A 443 9.11 -24.93 18.38
N LYS A 444 10.35 -25.30 18.05
CA LYS A 444 11.10 -26.34 18.78
C LYS A 444 12.60 -26.21 18.57
N PHE A 445 13.37 -26.50 19.62
CA PHE A 445 14.80 -26.73 19.50
C PHE A 445 15.11 -28.19 19.13
N PRO A 446 15.85 -28.42 18.03
CA PRO A 446 16.50 -29.70 17.78
C PRO A 446 17.40 -30.13 18.95
N GLN A 447 17.65 -31.43 19.09
CA GLN A 447 18.45 -31.96 20.19
C GLN A 447 19.87 -31.36 20.21
N GLU A 448 20.49 -31.22 19.04
CA GLU A 448 21.80 -30.57 18.88
C GLU A 448 21.79 -29.11 19.33
N THR A 449 20.74 -28.37 18.96
CA THR A 449 20.57 -26.96 19.37
C THR A 449 20.39 -26.82 20.87
N ARG A 450 19.56 -27.68 21.46
CA ARG A 450 19.40 -27.69 22.92
C ARG A 450 20.72 -28.03 23.62
N ALA A 451 21.48 -29.00 23.12
CA ALA A 451 22.78 -29.36 23.69
C ALA A 451 23.78 -28.21 23.57
N TYR A 452 23.81 -27.50 22.45
CA TYR A 452 24.68 -26.35 22.21
C TYR A 452 24.37 -25.17 23.14
N LEU A 453 23.09 -24.83 23.31
CA LEU A 453 22.66 -23.72 24.17
C LEU A 453 22.93 -24.01 25.65
N ASN A 454 22.84 -25.27 26.06
CA ASN A 454 23.08 -25.73 27.44
C ASN A 454 24.52 -26.19 27.71
N ASP A 455 25.47 -25.98 26.79
CA ASP A 455 26.86 -26.42 26.99
C ASP A 455 27.55 -25.59 28.08
N THR A 456 27.74 -26.20 29.25
CA THR A 456 28.35 -25.57 30.43
C THR A 456 29.84 -25.28 30.27
N LYS A 457 30.49 -25.76 29.21
CA LYS A 457 31.86 -25.39 28.86
C LYS A 457 31.95 -24.00 28.24
N LYS A 458 30.82 -23.45 27.78
CA LYS A 458 30.74 -22.10 27.22
C LYS A 458 30.41 -21.08 28.30
N PRO A 459 30.80 -19.80 28.12
CA PRO A 459 30.28 -18.75 28.98
C PRO A 459 28.74 -18.71 28.91
N PRO A 460 28.06 -18.32 30.00
CA PRO A 460 26.61 -18.16 29.99
C PRO A 460 26.18 -17.16 28.91
N ILE A 461 25.00 -17.35 28.35
CA ILE A 461 24.42 -16.40 27.38
C ILE A 461 24.11 -15.10 28.13
N ASP A 462 24.71 -14.00 27.71
CA ASP A 462 24.50 -12.69 28.33
C ASP A 462 23.11 -12.15 27.99
N ILE A 463 22.72 -12.21 26.72
CA ILE A 463 21.39 -11.83 26.24
C ILE A 463 20.86 -12.89 25.26
N LEU A 464 19.69 -13.43 25.58
CA LEU A 464 18.90 -14.29 24.70
C LEU A 464 17.68 -13.52 24.20
N LEU A 465 17.54 -13.33 22.88
CA LEU A 465 16.29 -12.89 22.26
C LEU A 465 15.59 -14.13 21.69
N ILE A 466 14.33 -14.37 22.09
CA ILE A 466 13.61 -15.60 21.74
C ILE A 466 12.13 -15.35 21.43
N ASP A 467 11.64 -16.03 20.38
CA ASP A 467 10.25 -15.98 19.90
C ASP A 467 9.21 -16.42 20.95
N ALA A 468 8.15 -15.63 21.13
CA ALA A 468 7.01 -15.90 22.02
C ALA A 468 5.72 -15.32 21.42
N LEU A 469 5.08 -16.06 20.52
CA LEU A 469 3.94 -15.55 19.74
C LEU A 469 2.68 -15.26 20.57
N TYR A 470 2.33 -16.18 21.48
CA TYR A 470 1.14 -16.11 22.31
C TYR A 470 1.47 -16.32 23.78
N LEU A 471 0.50 -16.02 24.65
CA LEU A 471 0.63 -16.28 26.09
C LEU A 471 0.75 -17.79 26.37
N ASP A 472 -0.23 -18.58 25.93
CA ASP A 472 -0.24 -20.04 26.16
C ASP A 472 -0.92 -20.86 25.06
N LYS A 473 -1.44 -20.22 24.00
CA LYS A 473 -2.01 -20.92 22.85
C LYS A 473 -0.95 -21.75 22.14
N TYR A 474 -1.34 -22.96 21.74
CA TYR A 474 -0.49 -23.79 20.90
C TYR A 474 -0.45 -23.22 19.48
N ASN A 475 0.74 -23.18 18.90
CA ASN A 475 0.98 -22.87 17.50
C ASN A 475 1.96 -23.91 16.95
N SER A 476 1.76 -24.35 15.71
CA SER A 476 2.63 -25.37 15.09
C SER A 476 4.00 -24.82 14.68
N ALA A 477 4.11 -23.52 14.43
CA ALA A 477 5.28 -22.85 13.87
C ALA A 477 6.04 -21.98 14.89
N HIS A 478 5.39 -21.56 15.98
CA HIS A 478 5.99 -20.70 17.00
C HIS A 478 5.79 -21.22 18.43
N MET A 479 6.72 -20.85 19.32
CA MET A 479 6.59 -21.06 20.76
C MET A 479 5.65 -20.01 21.37
N ASN A 480 4.92 -20.42 22.40
CA ASN A 480 4.25 -19.49 23.32
C ASN A 480 5.13 -19.20 24.54
N LEU A 481 4.75 -18.18 25.33
CA LEU A 481 5.49 -17.75 26.51
C LEU A 481 5.73 -18.90 27.49
N ARG A 482 4.76 -19.78 27.72
CA ARG A 482 4.96 -20.93 28.63
C ARG A 482 6.01 -21.91 28.13
N GLN A 483 6.11 -22.12 26.82
CA GLN A 483 7.16 -22.96 26.23
C GLN A 483 8.52 -22.28 26.34
N VAL A 484 8.59 -20.98 26.06
CA VAL A 484 9.82 -20.19 26.22
C VAL A 484 10.35 -20.25 27.65
N VAL A 485 9.48 -20.01 28.64
CA VAL A 485 9.85 -20.07 30.07
C VAL A 485 10.48 -21.43 30.42
N LYS A 486 9.94 -22.54 29.92
CA LYS A 486 10.51 -23.88 30.14
C LYS A 486 11.90 -24.05 29.51
N GLU A 487 12.13 -23.50 28.31
CA GLU A 487 13.45 -23.57 27.69
C GLU A 487 14.46 -22.72 28.46
N ILE A 488 14.12 -21.49 28.86
CA ILE A 488 15.07 -20.61 29.58
C ILE A 488 15.32 -21.04 31.03
N GLU A 489 14.43 -21.81 31.67
CA GLU A 489 14.71 -22.49 32.94
C GLU A 489 15.90 -23.46 32.84
N THR A 490 16.10 -24.03 31.65
CA THR A 490 17.25 -24.92 31.37
C THR A 490 18.47 -24.15 30.90
N ILE A 491 18.30 -23.25 29.93
CA ILE A 491 19.39 -22.50 29.29
C ILE A 491 20.03 -21.48 30.26
N ARG A 492 19.23 -20.90 31.17
CA ARG A 492 19.65 -19.92 32.19
C ARG A 492 20.50 -18.75 31.63
N PRO A 493 19.99 -18.00 30.63
CA PRO A 493 20.64 -16.76 30.18
C PRO A 493 20.62 -15.69 31.29
N LYS A 494 21.59 -14.78 31.29
CA LYS A 494 21.62 -13.65 32.25
C LYS A 494 20.47 -12.66 32.06
N ARG A 495 19.99 -12.52 30.82
CA ARG A 495 18.82 -11.71 30.43
C ARG A 495 18.15 -12.31 29.21
N THR A 496 16.83 -12.36 29.22
CA THR A 496 15.98 -12.85 28.12
C THR A 496 15.06 -11.74 27.65
N LEU A 497 15.03 -11.48 26.34
CA LEU A 497 14.07 -10.59 25.70
C LEU A 497 13.15 -11.40 24.80
N LEU A 498 11.85 -11.16 24.90
CA LEU A 498 10.87 -11.80 24.03
C LEU A 498 10.84 -11.14 22.64
N THR A 499 10.62 -11.90 21.58
CA THR A 499 10.34 -11.35 20.24
C THR A 499 9.15 -12.08 19.60
N GLY A 500 8.68 -11.62 18.44
CA GLY A 500 7.57 -12.25 17.71
C GLY A 500 6.21 -12.20 18.44
N MET A 501 6.06 -11.32 19.43
CA MET A 501 4.86 -11.22 20.27
C MET A 501 3.65 -10.71 19.46
N SER A 502 2.54 -11.43 19.52
CA SER A 502 1.27 -11.00 18.92
C SER A 502 0.52 -10.00 19.82
N HIS A 503 -0.63 -9.51 19.33
CA HIS A 503 -1.52 -8.60 20.05
C HIS A 503 -2.03 -9.13 21.41
N GLU A 504 -1.91 -10.43 21.69
CA GLU A 504 -2.28 -11.00 22.99
C GLU A 504 -1.29 -10.66 24.10
N LEU A 505 -0.03 -10.40 23.74
CA LEU A 505 1.03 -9.98 24.66
C LEU A 505 1.18 -8.46 24.57
N ASP A 506 0.13 -7.73 24.95
CA ASP A 506 0.18 -6.27 25.03
C ASP A 506 1.25 -5.82 26.04
N TYR A 507 2.09 -4.88 25.62
CA TYR A 507 3.26 -4.43 26.39
C TYR A 507 2.88 -3.90 27.78
N PHE A 508 1.90 -2.99 27.85
CA PHE A 508 1.54 -2.33 29.11
C PHE A 508 0.79 -3.29 30.05
N THR A 509 0.05 -4.23 29.49
CA THR A 509 -0.74 -5.19 30.27
C THR A 509 0.11 -6.33 30.81
N TYR A 510 1.06 -6.85 30.02
CA TYR A 510 1.76 -8.09 30.33
C TYR A 510 3.21 -7.95 30.78
N SER A 511 3.84 -6.76 30.68
CA SER A 511 5.23 -6.59 31.14
C SER A 511 5.41 -6.97 32.62
N ASP A 512 4.52 -6.50 33.50
CA ASP A 512 4.57 -6.84 34.93
C ASP A 512 4.31 -8.33 35.18
N VAL A 513 3.45 -8.95 34.37
CA VAL A 513 3.16 -10.39 34.45
C VAL A 513 4.39 -11.20 34.07
N VAL A 514 5.06 -10.83 32.97
CA VAL A 514 6.31 -11.47 32.51
C VAL A 514 7.41 -11.30 33.54
N ALA A 515 7.57 -10.08 34.09
CA ALA A 515 8.55 -9.80 35.14
C ALA A 515 8.29 -10.66 36.40
N LYS A 516 7.03 -10.77 36.83
CA LYS A 516 6.65 -11.61 37.97
C LYS A 516 6.91 -13.09 37.75
N ILE A 517 6.63 -13.61 36.54
CA ILE A 517 7.01 -14.99 36.16
C ILE A 517 8.53 -15.16 36.27
N GLY A 518 9.29 -14.15 35.87
CA GLY A 518 10.73 -14.09 36.03
C GLY A 518 11.16 -14.20 37.49
N GLU A 519 10.64 -13.33 38.36
CA GLU A 519 10.93 -13.33 39.80
C GLU A 519 10.60 -14.67 40.48
N GLU A 520 9.43 -15.25 40.19
CA GLU A 520 9.00 -16.52 40.77
C GLU A 520 9.90 -17.70 40.39
N LYS A 521 10.59 -17.61 39.25
CA LYS A 521 11.42 -18.69 38.69
C LYS A 521 12.92 -18.40 38.73
N ASP A 522 13.32 -17.26 39.29
CA ASP A 522 14.70 -16.76 39.26
C ASP A 522 15.24 -16.66 37.82
N LEU A 523 14.47 -15.98 36.98
CA LEU A 523 14.77 -15.72 35.57
C LEU A 523 14.66 -14.22 35.28
N HIS A 524 15.63 -13.67 34.56
CA HIS A 524 15.54 -12.32 34.06
C HIS A 524 14.93 -12.35 32.65
N ILE A 525 13.62 -12.09 32.56
CA ILE A 525 12.84 -12.10 31.32
C ILE A 525 12.04 -10.81 31.21
N GLU A 526 12.02 -10.21 30.03
CA GLU A 526 11.33 -8.95 29.77
C GLU A 526 10.76 -8.89 28.35
N MET A 527 9.76 -8.02 28.18
CA MET A 527 9.21 -7.68 26.88
C MET A 527 9.98 -6.46 26.34
N PRO A 528 10.60 -6.53 25.15
CA PRO A 528 11.21 -5.38 24.50
C PRO A 528 10.17 -4.57 23.71
N TYR A 529 10.63 -3.46 23.11
CA TYR A 529 9.85 -2.59 22.25
C TYR A 529 10.70 -2.08 21.08
N ASP A 530 10.03 -1.63 20.02
CA ASP A 530 10.70 -1.10 18.82
C ASP A 530 11.66 0.04 19.14
N GLY A 531 12.92 -0.12 18.74
CA GLY A 531 13.98 0.86 19.01
C GLY A 531 14.63 0.73 20.40
N LEU A 532 14.32 -0.31 21.18
CA LEU A 532 15.09 -0.67 22.37
C LEU A 532 16.58 -0.79 22.00
N ARG A 533 17.42 -0.05 22.73
CA ARG A 533 18.87 -0.11 22.55
C ARG A 533 19.47 -1.00 23.63
N LEU A 534 20.21 -2.02 23.20
CA LEU A 534 21.02 -2.85 24.07
C LEU A 534 22.46 -2.41 23.88
N ALA A 535 22.97 -1.64 24.84
CA ALA A 535 24.37 -1.27 24.88
C ALA A 535 25.16 -2.34 25.64
N PHE A 536 26.34 -2.65 25.11
CA PHE A 536 27.30 -3.54 25.75
C PHE A 536 28.10 -2.74 26.80
N PRO A 537 28.67 -3.39 27.82
CA PRO A 537 29.75 -2.81 28.62
C PRO A 537 30.95 -2.35 27.78
#